data_AF-A0A1R2CVG3-F1
#
_entry.id   AF-A0A1R2CVG3-F1
#
_cell.length_a   1.000
_cell.length_b   1.000
_cell.length_c   1.000
_cell.angle_alpha   90.00
_cell.angle_beta   90.00
_cell.angle_gamma   90.00
#
_symmetry.space_group_name_H-M   'P 1'
#
loop_
_entity.id
_entity.type
_entity.pdbx_description
1 polymer ?
#
loop_
_entity_poly.entity_id
_entity_poly.type
_entity_poly.pdbx_seq_one_letter_code
_entity_poly.pdbx_strand_id
1 'polypeptide(L)'
;MECPVCFALYDLESNQAVKLLCCHTVCKLCINLMKNNSGSINCPQCFKITSNINMIETCQSINRILLSRNQIIEDDARNANDEICILIRNIKNRFFELKVNRNDTVKKLKELVKNVEGIDTDAQWLLYNGRGLQNEDTIRNSNIRDGHIISLVVRSFGG
;
A
#
# COMPACT_ATOMS: atom_id res chain seq x y z
N MET A 1 -15.68 1.74 13.33
CA MET A 1 -16.55 2.73 14.00
C MET A 1 -17.85 2.77 13.24
N GLU A 2 -18.97 2.68 13.96
CA GLU A 2 -20.31 2.54 13.39
C GLU A 2 -21.13 3.79 13.72
N CYS A 3 -22.07 4.10 12.85
CA CYS A 3 -23.01 5.18 13.07
C CYS A 3 -24.03 4.80 14.16
N PRO A 4 -24.26 5.66 15.18
CA PRO A 4 -25.23 5.36 16.24
C PRO A 4 -26.70 5.36 15.78
N VAL A 5 -26.99 5.77 14.54
CA VAL A 5 -28.35 5.87 14.01
C VAL A 5 -28.70 4.69 13.11
N CYS A 6 -27.85 4.39 12.12
CA CYS A 6 -28.08 3.33 11.14
C CYS A 6 -27.24 2.07 11.39
N PHE A 7 -26.36 2.08 12.40
CA PHE A 7 -25.41 1.00 12.72
C PHE A 7 -24.43 0.64 11.59
N ALA A 8 -24.45 1.35 10.46
CA ALA A 8 -23.51 1.10 9.36
C ALA A 8 -22.10 1.64 9.69
N LEU A 9 -21.09 0.95 9.15
CA LEU A 9 -19.68 1.34 9.25
C LEU A 9 -19.39 2.60 8.44
N TYR A 10 -18.63 3.53 9.02
CA TYR A 10 -18.18 4.72 8.28
C TYR A 10 -17.20 4.36 7.16
N ASP A 11 -17.33 5.02 6.02
CA ASP A 11 -16.49 4.87 4.82
C ASP A 11 -16.06 6.27 4.30
N LEU A 12 -15.28 6.27 3.21
CA LEU A 12 -14.81 7.52 2.58
C LEU A 12 -15.75 8.05 1.50
N GLU A 13 -16.78 7.29 1.09
CA GLU A 13 -17.61 7.62 -0.07
C GLU A 13 -19.05 7.98 0.34
N SER A 14 -19.81 7.02 0.85
CA SER A 14 -21.28 7.14 0.93
C SER A 14 -21.77 7.43 2.36
N ASN A 15 -21.13 6.81 3.33
CA ASN A 15 -21.40 6.81 4.76
C ASN A 15 -20.32 7.59 5.56
N GLN A 16 -19.86 8.72 5.01
CA GLN A 16 -18.84 9.56 5.63
C GLN A 16 -19.22 9.98 7.06
N ALA A 17 -18.26 9.90 7.97
CA ALA A 17 -18.44 10.35 9.34
C ALA A 17 -18.43 11.88 9.41
N VAL A 18 -19.46 12.46 10.03
CA VAL A 18 -19.65 13.91 10.14
C VAL A 18 -19.78 14.28 11.62
N LYS A 19 -19.04 15.31 12.05
CA LYS A 19 -18.96 15.69 13.47
C LYS A 19 -19.88 16.87 13.77
N LEU A 20 -20.97 16.64 14.50
CA LEU A 20 -21.90 17.68 14.94
C LEU A 20 -21.22 18.71 15.87
N LEU A 21 -21.82 19.90 16.04
CA LEU A 21 -21.33 20.95 16.95
C LEU A 21 -21.21 20.50 18.42
N CYS A 22 -21.97 19.48 18.81
CA CYS A 22 -21.91 18.86 20.12
C CYS A 22 -20.78 17.82 20.27
N CYS A 23 -19.87 17.73 19.29
CA CYS A 23 -18.78 16.77 19.20
C CYS A 23 -19.18 15.29 18.99
N HIS A 24 -20.46 14.98 18.81
CA HIS A 24 -20.90 13.64 18.43
C HIS A 24 -20.75 13.40 16.93
N THR A 25 -20.53 12.15 16.56
CA THR A 25 -20.31 11.75 15.16
C THR A 25 -21.52 10.98 14.66
N VAL A 26 -22.01 11.35 13.48
CA VAL A 26 -23.13 10.70 12.78
C VAL A 26 -22.78 10.56 11.30
N CYS A 27 -23.40 9.61 10.61
CA CYS A 27 -23.16 9.39 9.19
C CYS A 27 -23.80 10.48 8.32
N LYS A 28 -23.16 10.85 7.20
CA LYS A 28 -23.67 11.86 6.25
C LYS A 28 -25.06 11.52 5.72
N LEU A 29 -25.31 10.24 5.41
CA LEU A 29 -26.61 9.75 4.96
C LEU A 29 -27.69 9.98 6.02
N CYS A 30 -27.38 9.68 7.27
CA CYS A 30 -28.25 9.83 8.43
C CYS A 30 -28.57 11.31 8.70
N ILE A 31 -27.58 12.18 8.54
CA ILE A 31 -27.78 13.63 8.65
C ILE A 31 -28.75 14.12 7.59
N ASN A 32 -28.62 13.65 6.35
CA ASN A 32 -29.53 14.02 5.26
C ASN A 32 -30.96 13.52 5.51
N LEU A 33 -31.12 12.35 6.12
CA LEU A 33 -32.43 11.78 6.45
C LEU A 33 -33.11 12.45 7.66
N MET A 34 -32.34 12.94 8.62
CA MET A 34 -32.86 13.57 9.85
C MET A 34 -32.94 15.11 9.76
N LYS A 35 -32.56 15.70 8.62
CA LYS A 35 -32.59 17.14 8.41
C LYS A 35 -34.03 17.62 8.26
N ASN A 36 -34.46 18.55 9.13
CA ASN A 36 -35.77 19.19 9.00
C ASN A 36 -35.79 20.20 7.84
N ASN A 37 -36.98 20.68 7.45
CA ASN A 37 -37.15 21.71 6.40
C ASN A 37 -36.37 23.02 6.68
N SER A 38 -36.08 23.31 7.95
CA SER A 38 -35.24 24.43 8.41
C SER A 38 -33.74 24.19 8.28
N GLY A 39 -33.31 23.00 7.87
CA GLY A 39 -31.91 22.61 7.78
C GLY A 39 -31.22 22.34 9.11
N SER A 40 -31.99 22.20 10.20
CA SER A 40 -31.51 21.85 11.54
C SER A 40 -31.68 20.37 11.85
N ILE A 41 -30.80 19.81 12.70
CA ILE A 41 -30.84 18.43 13.16
C ILE A 41 -30.66 18.33 14.69
N ASN A 42 -31.37 17.40 15.31
CA ASN A 42 -31.17 17.06 16.71
C ASN A 42 -30.13 15.94 16.82
N CYS A 43 -29.12 16.13 17.65
CA CYS A 43 -28.14 15.08 17.90
C CYS A 43 -28.84 13.87 18.55
N PRO A 44 -28.72 12.64 17.99
CA PRO A 44 -29.36 11.44 18.53
C PRO A 44 -28.80 11.04 19.91
N GLN A 45 -27.61 11.54 20.28
CA GLN A 45 -26.93 11.14 21.52
C GLN A 45 -27.10 12.15 22.66
N CYS A 46 -27.34 13.43 22.37
CA CYS A 46 -27.46 14.46 23.40
C CYS A 46 -28.58 15.48 23.17
N PHE A 47 -29.41 15.28 22.15
CA PHE A 47 -30.57 16.10 21.79
C PHE A 47 -30.29 17.58 21.48
N LYS A 48 -29.01 18.01 21.45
CA LYS A 48 -28.62 19.37 21.06
C LYS A 48 -28.96 19.62 19.59
N ILE A 49 -29.59 20.76 19.32
CA ILE A 49 -29.92 21.22 17.97
C ILE A 49 -28.66 21.75 17.29
N THR A 50 -28.42 21.31 16.07
CA THR A 50 -27.42 21.88 15.15
C THR A 50 -28.18 22.53 14.00
N SER A 51 -28.22 23.86 13.99
CA SER A 51 -29.01 24.67 13.04
C SER A 51 -28.31 24.97 11.71
N ASN A 52 -27.00 24.70 11.59
CA ASN A 52 -26.22 24.95 10.37
C ASN A 52 -25.50 23.68 9.90
N ILE A 53 -26.27 22.74 9.32
CA ILE A 53 -25.76 21.44 8.85
C ILE A 53 -24.77 21.59 7.68
N ASN A 54 -24.94 22.62 6.85
CA ASN A 54 -24.10 22.87 5.69
C ASN A 54 -22.66 23.26 6.06
N MET A 55 -22.42 23.66 7.31
CA MET A 55 -21.11 24.05 7.83
C MET A 55 -20.46 22.95 8.67
N ILE A 56 -21.05 21.75 8.70
CA ILE A 56 -20.48 20.63 9.45
C ILE A 56 -19.42 19.93 8.62
N GLU A 57 -18.19 19.97 9.10
CA GLU A 57 -17.06 19.32 8.45
C GLU A 57 -17.07 17.81 8.69
N THR A 58 -16.58 17.06 7.70
CA THR A 58 -16.33 15.63 7.86
C THR A 58 -15.30 15.41 8.97
N CYS A 59 -15.45 14.34 9.72
CA CYS A 59 -14.58 14.05 10.86
C CYS A 59 -13.20 13.63 10.33
N GLN A 60 -12.28 14.60 10.23
CA GLN A 60 -10.93 14.39 9.71
C GLN A 60 -10.15 13.31 10.47
N SER A 61 -10.42 13.13 11.77
CA SER A 61 -9.83 12.05 12.58
C SER A 61 -10.29 10.67 12.11
N ILE A 62 -11.59 10.52 11.79
CA ILE A 62 -12.15 9.25 11.29
C ILE A 62 -11.68 9.01 9.86
N ASN A 63 -11.66 10.05 9.01
CA ASN A 63 -11.12 9.95 7.65
C ASN A 63 -9.65 9.54 7.66
N ARG A 64 -8.82 10.08 8.58
CA ARG A 64 -7.43 9.63 8.75
C ARG A 64 -7.36 8.15 9.11
N ILE A 65 -8.17 7.68 10.06
CA ILE A 65 -8.22 6.25 10.46
C ILE A 65 -8.67 5.35 9.29
N LEU A 66 -9.68 5.78 8.52
CA LEU A 66 -10.17 5.05 7.35
C LEU A 66 -9.14 5.04 6.21
N LEU A 67 -8.46 6.16 5.97
CA LEU A 67 -7.36 6.25 5.01
C LEU A 67 -6.17 5.37 5.42
N SER A 68 -5.79 5.36 6.71
CA SER A 68 -4.76 4.45 7.22
C SER A 68 -5.16 2.97 7.06
N ARG A 69 -6.45 2.66 7.09
CA ARG A 69 -6.97 1.29 6.89
C ARG A 69 -7.05 0.92 5.41
N ASN A 70 -7.30 1.88 4.51
CA ASN A 70 -7.26 1.70 3.06
C ASN A 70 -5.85 1.78 2.47
N GLN A 71 -4.86 2.28 3.20
CA GLN A 71 -3.45 2.28 2.79
C GLN A 71 -2.83 0.87 2.69
N ILE A 72 -3.53 -0.19 3.12
CA ILE A 72 -3.04 -1.58 3.03
C ILE A 72 -3.15 -2.14 1.58
N ILE A 73 -3.75 -1.42 0.62
CA ILE A 73 -3.97 -1.93 -0.76
C ILE A 73 -3.22 -1.14 -1.85
N GLU A 74 -2.54 -0.04 -1.55
CA GLU A 74 -1.66 0.65 -2.53
C GLU A 74 -0.30 1.05 -1.92
N ASP A 75 0.39 0.07 -1.34
CA ASP A 75 1.73 0.23 -0.75
C ASP A 75 2.88 0.15 -1.77
N ASP A 76 2.68 0.61 -3.02
CA ASP A 76 3.73 0.63 -4.05
C ASP A 76 4.44 1.97 -4.24
N ALA A 77 4.11 3.03 -3.49
CA ALA A 77 4.61 4.37 -3.80
C ALA A 77 5.32 5.16 -2.69
N ARG A 78 5.51 4.64 -1.47
CA ARG A 78 6.26 5.38 -0.42
C ARG A 78 7.11 4.49 0.49
N ASN A 79 8.22 3.97 -0.05
CA ASN A 79 9.41 3.74 0.78
C ASN A 79 10.64 4.33 0.07
N ALA A 80 10.73 5.66 0.11
CA ALA A 80 11.97 6.37 -0.16
C ALA A 80 12.95 6.05 0.98
N ASN A 81 14.05 5.35 0.66
CA ASN A 81 15.27 5.07 1.45
C ASN A 81 15.58 3.58 1.78
N ASP A 82 15.04 2.61 1.06
CA ASP A 82 15.50 1.20 1.10
C ASP A 82 16.12 0.73 -0.23
N GLU A 83 16.65 1.68 -1.02
CA GLU A 83 17.48 1.35 -2.19
C GLU A 83 18.80 0.75 -1.72
N ILE A 84 19.14 -0.42 -2.26
CA ILE A 84 20.43 -1.08 -2.07
C ILE A 84 21.06 -1.36 -3.43
N CYS A 85 22.38 -1.38 -3.47
CA CYS A 85 23.16 -1.81 -4.61
C CYS A 85 23.56 -3.28 -4.43
N ILE A 86 23.32 -4.11 -5.43
CA ILE A 86 23.72 -5.52 -5.44
C ILE A 86 24.60 -5.82 -6.64
N LEU A 87 25.52 -6.75 -6.46
CA LEU A 87 26.46 -7.19 -7.50
C LEU A 87 25.94 -8.48 -8.13
N ILE A 88 25.76 -8.50 -9.45
CA ILE A 88 25.45 -9.71 -10.19
C ILE A 88 26.71 -10.22 -10.89
N ARG A 89 27.09 -11.47 -10.59
CA ARG A 89 28.16 -12.19 -11.29
C ARG A 89 27.56 -12.96 -12.46
N ASN A 90 27.91 -12.57 -13.67
CA ASN A 90 27.45 -13.23 -14.89
C ASN A 90 28.26 -14.51 -15.21
N ILE A 91 27.76 -15.34 -16.12
CA ILE A 91 28.40 -16.59 -16.59
C ILE A 91 29.79 -16.36 -17.19
N LYS A 92 30.06 -15.16 -17.72
CA LYS A 92 31.37 -14.73 -18.25
C LYS A 92 32.35 -14.29 -17.15
N ASN A 93 32.02 -14.52 -15.88
CA ASN A 93 32.78 -14.09 -14.72
C ASN A 93 32.97 -12.56 -14.62
N ARG A 94 32.02 -11.78 -15.15
CA ARG A 94 31.98 -10.32 -15.06
C ARG A 94 30.95 -9.91 -14.01
N PHE A 95 31.22 -8.83 -13.29
CA PHE A 95 30.31 -8.26 -12.30
C PHE A 95 29.65 -7.00 -12.86
N PHE A 96 28.37 -6.82 -12.56
CA PHE A 96 27.67 -5.57 -12.80
C PHE A 96 26.80 -5.22 -11.60
N GLU A 97 26.63 -3.92 -11.38
CA GLU A 97 25.88 -3.36 -10.26
C GLU A 97 24.43 -3.10 -10.67
N LEU A 98 23.49 -3.50 -9.83
CA LEU A 98 22.07 -3.17 -9.97
C LEU A 98 21.56 -2.48 -8.71
N LYS A 99 20.83 -1.38 -8.92
CA LYS A 99 20.12 -0.68 -7.86
C LYS A 99 18.70 -1.22 -7.76
N VAL A 100 18.34 -1.75 -6.58
CA VAL A 100 17.02 -2.33 -6.33
C VAL A 100 16.52 -1.92 -4.95
N ASN A 101 15.21 -1.92 -4.76
CA ASN A 101 14.63 -1.72 -3.43
C ASN A 101 14.58 -3.03 -2.65
N ARG A 102 14.77 -3.00 -1.33
CA ARG A 102 14.59 -4.20 -0.47
C ARG A 102 13.19 -4.82 -0.58
N ASN A 103 12.18 -4.00 -0.87
CA ASN A 103 10.80 -4.45 -1.06
C ASN A 103 10.54 -5.01 -2.47
N ASP A 104 11.46 -4.81 -3.42
CA ASP A 104 11.30 -5.38 -4.77
C ASP A 104 11.31 -6.91 -4.72
N THR A 105 10.61 -7.51 -5.68
CA THR A 105 10.60 -8.96 -5.89
C THR A 105 11.78 -9.41 -6.73
N VAL A 106 12.17 -10.67 -6.58
CA VAL A 106 13.19 -11.31 -7.44
C VAL A 106 12.75 -11.31 -8.91
N LYS A 107 11.44 -11.35 -9.20
CA LYS A 107 10.92 -11.19 -10.56
C LYS A 107 11.39 -9.87 -11.20
N LYS A 108 11.26 -8.76 -10.49
CA LYS A 108 11.71 -7.43 -10.95
C LYS A 108 13.23 -7.40 -11.13
N LEU A 109 13.99 -8.04 -10.24
CA LEU A 109 15.43 -8.19 -10.41
C LEU A 109 15.81 -8.93 -11.70
N LYS A 110 15.10 -10.02 -12.04
CA LYS A 110 15.33 -10.75 -13.30
C LYS A 110 15.01 -9.92 -14.54
N GLU A 111 13.96 -9.08 -14.48
CA GLU A 111 13.63 -8.14 -15.55
C GLU A 111 14.75 -7.11 -15.75
N LEU A 112 15.33 -6.57 -14.68
CA LEU A 112 16.49 -5.69 -14.76
C LEU A 112 17.71 -6.39 -15.38
N VAL A 113 17.98 -7.63 -14.96
CA VAL A 113 19.06 -8.44 -15.55
C VAL A 113 18.79 -8.71 -17.04
N LYS A 114 17.53 -8.95 -17.45
CA LYS A 114 17.16 -9.10 -18.87
C LYS A 114 17.45 -7.83 -19.67
N ASN A 115 17.17 -6.66 -19.10
CA ASN A 115 17.44 -5.39 -19.76
C ASN A 115 18.94 -5.12 -19.95
N VAL A 116 19.80 -5.62 -19.06
CA VAL A 116 21.25 -5.43 -19.12
C VAL A 116 21.95 -6.51 -19.95
N GLU A 117 21.61 -7.77 -19.76
CA GLU A 117 22.29 -8.93 -20.37
C GLU A 117 21.53 -9.54 -21.56
N GLY A 118 20.26 -9.20 -21.75
CA GLY A 118 19.42 -9.72 -22.85
C GLY A 118 18.92 -11.15 -22.65
N ILE A 119 19.11 -11.76 -21.47
CA ILE A 119 18.68 -13.13 -21.18
C ILE A 119 17.22 -13.13 -20.70
N ASP A 120 16.38 -14.02 -21.21
CA ASP A 120 14.99 -14.15 -20.75
C ASP A 120 14.88 -14.54 -19.28
N THR A 121 13.90 -13.96 -18.57
CA THR A 121 13.68 -14.13 -17.12
C THR A 121 13.50 -15.59 -16.70
N ASP A 122 12.95 -16.43 -17.57
CA ASP A 122 12.73 -17.86 -17.32
C ASP A 122 14.01 -18.69 -17.53
N ALA A 123 14.91 -18.24 -18.40
CA ALA A 123 16.22 -18.84 -18.61
C ALA A 123 17.23 -18.40 -17.54
N GLN A 124 16.96 -17.32 -16.81
CA GLN A 124 17.80 -16.83 -15.72
C GLN A 124 17.59 -17.61 -14.42
N TRP A 125 18.69 -18.11 -13.86
CA TRP A 125 18.74 -18.64 -12.50
C TRP A 125 19.66 -17.77 -11.64
N LEU A 126 19.06 -17.03 -10.70
CA LEU A 126 19.79 -16.24 -9.71
C LEU A 126 20.04 -17.09 -8.46
N LEU A 127 21.30 -17.21 -8.05
CA LEU A 127 21.71 -17.94 -6.85
C LEU A 127 22.39 -17.02 -5.84
N TYR A 128 21.93 -17.11 -4.60
CA TYR A 128 22.52 -16.41 -3.45
C TYR A 128 22.79 -17.41 -2.33
N ASN A 129 24.03 -17.45 -1.82
CA ASN A 129 24.49 -18.43 -0.81
C ASN A 129 24.14 -19.89 -1.14
N GLY A 130 24.23 -20.28 -2.43
CA GLY A 130 23.88 -21.62 -2.89
C GLY A 130 22.38 -21.93 -2.96
N ARG A 131 21.51 -20.96 -2.60
CA ARG A 131 20.05 -21.06 -2.75
C ARG A 131 19.60 -20.33 -4.01
N GLY A 132 18.77 -21.00 -4.81
CA GLY A 132 18.09 -20.37 -5.93
C GLY A 132 17.00 -19.41 -5.44
N LEU A 133 17.01 -18.18 -5.95
CA LEU A 133 15.99 -17.18 -5.65
C LEU A 133 14.73 -17.46 -6.46
N GLN A 134 13.57 -17.47 -5.80
CA GLN A 134 12.26 -17.68 -6.43
C GLN A 134 11.63 -16.34 -6.80
N ASN A 135 10.84 -16.30 -7.87
CA ASN A 135 10.24 -15.07 -8.39
C ASN A 135 9.34 -14.35 -7.36
N GLU A 136 8.71 -15.13 -6.47
CA GLU A 136 7.79 -14.66 -5.43
C GLU A 136 8.51 -14.13 -4.19
N ASP A 137 9.80 -14.43 -4.01
CA ASP A 137 10.57 -13.93 -2.89
C ASP A 137 10.94 -12.45 -3.10
N THR A 138 10.93 -11.68 -2.00
CA THR A 138 11.47 -10.32 -1.98
C THR A 138 12.96 -10.31 -1.65
N ILE A 139 13.65 -9.24 -2.04
CA ILE A 139 15.07 -9.04 -1.71
C ILE A 139 15.29 -9.06 -0.19
N ARG A 140 14.36 -8.43 0.55
CA ARG A 140 14.34 -8.45 2.03
C ARG A 140 14.21 -9.86 2.61
N ASN A 141 13.28 -10.67 2.12
CA ASN A 141 13.08 -12.05 2.61
C ASN A 141 14.28 -12.96 2.30
N SER A 142 15.00 -12.64 1.22
CA SER A 142 16.20 -13.37 0.80
C SER A 142 17.46 -12.99 1.60
N ASN A 143 17.35 -12.09 2.59
CA ASN A 143 18.47 -11.56 3.38
C ASN A 143 19.62 -10.98 2.53
N ILE A 144 19.30 -10.46 1.34
CA ILE A 144 20.26 -9.80 0.47
C ILE A 144 20.50 -8.38 1.01
N ARG A 145 21.77 -7.99 1.11
CA ARG A 145 22.20 -6.68 1.61
C ARG A 145 22.95 -5.92 0.53
N ASP A 146 23.16 -4.64 0.80
CA ASP A 146 23.99 -3.78 -0.03
C ASP A 146 25.41 -4.37 -0.20
N GLY A 147 25.91 -4.40 -1.44
CA GLY A 147 27.20 -4.96 -1.81
C GLY A 147 27.28 -6.48 -1.88
N HIS A 148 26.18 -7.22 -1.65
CA HIS A 148 26.19 -8.68 -1.78
C HIS A 148 26.24 -9.13 -3.25
N ILE A 149 26.85 -10.31 -3.46
CA ILE A 149 27.04 -10.91 -4.78
C ILE A 149 26.00 -12.01 -5.02
N ILE A 150 25.28 -11.92 -6.14
CA ILE A 150 24.36 -12.94 -6.65
C ILE A 150 24.97 -13.54 -7.91
N SER A 151 24.97 -14.87 -8.02
CA SER A 151 25.45 -15.56 -9.21
C SER A 151 24.32 -15.77 -10.21
N LEU A 152 24.51 -15.32 -11.45
CA LEU A 152 23.61 -15.55 -12.57
C LEU A 152 24.08 -16.78 -13.36
N VAL A 153 23.20 -17.76 -13.48
CA VAL A 153 23.39 -18.97 -14.29
C VAL A 153 22.30 -19.01 -15.35
N VAL A 154 22.67 -19.40 -16.57
CA VAL A 154 21.70 -19.59 -17.66
C VAL A 154 21.29 -21.05 -17.68
N ARG A 155 19.98 -21.31 -17.62
CA ARG A 155 19.41 -22.61 -17.94
C ARG A 155 19.05 -22.63 -19.42
N SER A 156 19.84 -23.35 -20.20
CA SER A 156 19.48 -23.68 -21.57
C SER A 156 18.47 -24.83 -21.53
N PHE A 157 17.24 -24.59 -21.97
CA PHE A 157 16.37 -25.71 -22.34
C PHE A 157 16.83 -26.20 -23.71
N GLY A 158 17.60 -27.29 -23.72
CA GLY A 158 17.85 -28.06 -24.94
C GLY A 158 16.52 -28.66 -25.42
N GLY A 159 16.19 -28.41 -26.69
CA GLY A 159 14.96 -28.87 -27.33
C GLY A 159 14.88 -30.38 -27.53
#